data_AF-W1Y4U7-F1
#
_entry.id   AF-W1Y4U7-F1
#
_cell.length_a   1.000
_cell.length_b   1.000
_cell.length_c   1.000
_cell.angle_alpha   90.00
_cell.angle_beta   90.00
_cell.angle_gamma   90.00
#
_symmetry.space_group_name_H-M   'P 1'
#
loop_
_entity.id
_entity.type
_entity.pdbx_description
1 polymer ?
#
loop_
_entity_poly.entity_id
_entity_poly.type
_entity_poly.pdbx_seq_one_letter_code
_entity_poly.pdbx_strand_id
1 'polypeptide(L)'
;TDMYAQAYFDYDSKKSGGVTMSHLRFGKNPINLPYLITEPQFVACHRQSYVHEYDLIRGIKKGGTFLLNCTWSPEELDEHLPAKLRRQIAEKELNFYII
;
A
#
# COMPACT_ATOMS: atom_id res chain seq x y z
N THR A 1 -0.16 -2.32 -24.37
CA THR A 1 -1.20 -2.84 -23.48
C THR A 1 -2.48 -2.13 -23.85
N ASP A 2 -3.56 -2.87 -24.01
CA ASP A 2 -4.87 -2.34 -24.40
C ASP A 2 -5.79 -2.15 -23.18
N MET A 3 -5.20 -2.03 -21.99
CA MET A 3 -5.93 -1.79 -20.74
C MET A 3 -6.29 -0.32 -20.57
N TYR A 4 -7.48 -0.07 -20.06
CA TYR A 4 -7.88 1.20 -19.51
C TYR A 4 -7.11 1.46 -18.20
N ALA A 5 -6.77 2.72 -17.97
CA ALA A 5 -6.09 3.18 -16.78
C ALA A 5 -6.89 4.32 -16.13
N GLN A 6 -6.97 4.33 -14.80
CA GLN A 6 -7.53 5.42 -14.02
C GLN A 6 -6.60 5.71 -12.84
N ALA A 7 -6.37 7.00 -12.57
CA ALA A 7 -5.58 7.45 -11.43
C ALA A 7 -6.32 8.55 -10.67
N TYR A 8 -6.22 8.49 -9.34
CA TYR A 8 -6.63 9.55 -8.44
C TYR A 8 -5.54 9.75 -7.38
N PHE A 9 -5.25 10.99 -7.03
CA PHE A 9 -4.16 11.34 -6.11
C PHE A 9 -4.72 12.18 -4.98
N ASP A 10 -4.63 11.66 -3.77
CA ASP A 10 -4.98 12.36 -2.54
C ASP A 10 -3.72 12.99 -1.94
N TYR A 11 -3.83 14.25 -1.55
CA TYR A 11 -2.73 15.06 -1.05
C TYR A 11 -3.14 15.70 0.28
N ASP A 12 -2.22 15.66 1.25
CA ASP A 12 -2.36 16.46 2.45
C ASP A 12 -2.37 17.97 2.11
N SER A 13 -3.06 18.74 2.94
CA SER A 13 -3.09 20.21 2.94
C SER A 13 -1.71 20.86 3.08
N LYS A 14 -0.71 20.12 3.59
CA LYS A 14 0.66 20.60 3.80
C LYS A 14 1.39 20.79 2.48
N LYS A 15 1.96 21.98 2.29
CA LYS A 15 2.75 22.35 1.09
C LYS A 15 4.03 21.54 0.91
N SER A 16 4.62 21.01 1.98
CA SER A 16 5.82 20.17 1.95
C SER A 16 5.77 19.12 3.07
N GLY A 17 6.32 17.94 2.79
CA GLY A 17 6.37 16.82 3.75
C GLY A 17 5.01 16.19 4.10
N GLY A 18 3.93 16.61 3.43
CA GLY A 18 2.61 16.02 3.55
C GLY A 18 2.55 14.58 3.01
N VAL A 19 1.56 13.83 3.48
CA VAL A 19 1.29 12.48 2.96
C VAL A 19 0.62 12.59 1.59
N THR A 20 0.98 11.68 0.69
CA THR A 20 0.31 11.52 -0.60
C THR A 20 -0.14 10.07 -0.75
N MET A 21 -1.35 9.87 -1.26
CA MET A 21 -1.90 8.55 -1.54
C MET A 21 -2.35 8.47 -3.00
N SER A 22 -1.72 7.57 -3.74
CA SER A 22 -2.01 7.35 -5.16
C SER A 22 -2.92 6.13 -5.33
N HIS A 23 -4.09 6.34 -5.93
CA HIS A 23 -5.05 5.29 -6.26
C HIS A 23 -4.99 5.01 -7.77
N LEU A 24 -4.42 3.86 -8.15
CA LEU A 24 -4.31 3.45 -9.55
C LEU A 24 -5.16 2.21 -9.84
N ARG A 25 -5.82 2.21 -11.00
CA ARG A 25 -6.58 1.07 -11.51
C ARG A 25 -6.20 0.79 -12.95
N PHE A 26 -6.08 -0.49 -13.29
CA PHE A 26 -5.85 -0.98 -14.64
C PHE A 26 -6.85 -2.09 -14.93
N GLY A 27 -7.42 -2.14 -16.14
CA GLY A 27 -8.39 -3.16 -16.50
C GLY A 27 -8.72 -3.21 -17.98
N LYS A 28 -9.22 -4.35 -18.46
CA LYS A 28 -9.63 -4.52 -19.87
C LYS A 28 -10.94 -3.82 -20.22
N ASN A 29 -11.74 -3.48 -19.21
CA ASN A 29 -13.01 -2.77 -19.36
C ASN A 29 -12.84 -1.30 -18.98
N PRO A 30 -13.66 -0.38 -19.53
CA PRO A 30 -13.69 1.01 -19.11
C PRO A 30 -13.87 1.16 -17.60
N ILE A 31 -13.09 2.05 -16.97
CA ILE A 31 -13.05 2.22 -15.51
C ILE A 31 -13.84 3.48 -15.13
N ASN A 32 -15.09 3.29 -14.71
CA ASN A 32 -16.01 4.36 -14.29
C ASN A 32 -16.24 4.34 -12.76
N LEU A 33 -15.16 4.34 -11.99
CA LEU A 33 -15.20 4.22 -10.52
C LEU A 33 -14.63 5.48 -9.84
N PRO A 34 -15.43 6.56 -9.68
CA PRO A 34 -14.97 7.86 -9.15
C PRO A 34 -14.87 7.87 -7.62
N TYR A 35 -14.36 6.79 -7.02
CA TYR A 35 -14.18 6.65 -5.58
C TYR A 35 -12.81 6.06 -5.26
N LEU A 36 -12.37 6.16 -3.99
CA LEU A 36 -11.06 5.65 -3.54
C LEU A 36 -10.99 4.12 -3.59
N ILE A 37 -9.79 3.56 -3.68
CA ILE A 37 -9.61 2.10 -3.63
C ILE A 37 -9.80 1.62 -2.19
N THR A 38 -10.77 0.76 -1.96
CA THR A 38 -11.05 0.15 -0.65
C THR A 38 -10.45 -1.25 -0.50
N GLU A 39 -10.25 -1.96 -1.62
CA GLU A 39 -9.71 -3.32 -1.65
C GLU A 39 -8.54 -3.46 -2.63
N PRO A 40 -7.36 -2.91 -2.29
CA PRO A 40 -6.21 -2.97 -3.17
C PRO A 40 -5.68 -4.41 -3.34
N GLN A 41 -5.17 -4.72 -4.53
CA GLN A 41 -4.38 -5.94 -4.78
C GLN A 41 -2.88 -5.71 -4.58
N PHE A 42 -2.44 -4.47 -4.69
CA PHE A 42 -1.06 -4.06 -4.51
C PHE A 42 -1.03 -2.78 -3.68
N VAL A 43 -0.18 -2.75 -2.65
CA VAL A 43 0.07 -1.58 -1.82
C VAL A 43 1.58 -1.37 -1.74
N ALA A 44 2.03 -0.14 -2.00
CA ALA A 44 3.42 0.25 -1.81
C ALA A 44 3.53 1.38 -0.79
N CYS A 45 4.48 1.27 0.14
CA CYS A 45 4.83 2.29 1.10
C CYS A 45 6.26 2.76 0.85
N HIS A 46 6.42 4.03 0.46
CA HIS A 46 7.72 4.56 0.07
C HIS A 46 8.50 5.23 1.22
N ARG A 47 7.90 5.30 2.42
CA ARG A 47 8.51 5.92 3.60
C ARG A 47 8.29 5.03 4.83
N GLN A 48 9.38 4.45 5.33
CA GLN A 48 9.32 3.49 6.44
C GLN A 48 8.63 4.01 7.71
N SER A 49 8.68 5.31 8.02
CA SER A 49 8.03 5.85 9.23
C SER A 49 6.51 5.64 9.25
N TYR A 50 5.88 5.50 8.07
CA TYR A 50 4.44 5.34 7.95
C TYR A 50 3.91 4.01 8.47
N VAL A 51 4.76 2.99 8.68
CA VAL A 51 4.31 1.70 9.23
C VAL A 51 3.74 1.84 10.65
N HIS A 52 4.17 2.86 11.40
CA HIS A 52 3.68 3.13 12.76
C HIS A 52 2.54 4.16 12.80
N GLU A 53 2.46 5.03 11.79
CA GLU A 53 1.54 6.17 11.78
C GLU A 53 0.20 5.84 11.09
N TYR A 54 0.20 4.94 10.10
CA TYR A 54 -0.95 4.69 9.24
C TYR A 54 -1.31 3.21 9.11
N ASP A 55 -2.59 2.93 8.85
CA ASP A 55 -3.07 1.59 8.50
C ASP A 55 -2.82 1.32 6.99
N LEU A 56 -1.56 1.03 6.66
CA LEU A 56 -1.07 0.96 5.27
C LEU A 56 -1.79 -0.08 4.42
N ILE A 57 -2.09 -1.25 4.97
CA ILE A 57 -2.66 -2.39 4.23
C ILE A 57 -4.15 -2.58 4.53
N ARG A 58 -4.84 -1.49 4.91
CA ARG A 58 -6.27 -1.51 5.16
C ARG A 58 -7.02 -2.02 3.92
N GLY A 59 -7.85 -3.05 4.13
CA GLY A 59 -8.68 -3.61 3.08
C GLY A 59 -7.94 -4.39 1.99
N ILE A 60 -6.61 -4.54 2.06
CA ILE A 60 -5.86 -5.31 1.05
C ILE A 60 -6.45 -6.72 0.90
N LYS A 61 -6.56 -7.19 -0.35
CA LYS A 61 -7.10 -8.53 -0.64
C LYS A 61 -6.16 -9.62 -0.14
N LYS A 62 -6.72 -10.77 0.23
CA LYS A 62 -5.94 -11.98 0.53
C LYS A 62 -5.07 -12.35 -0.69
N GLY A 63 -3.81 -12.69 -0.46
CA GLY A 63 -2.84 -12.96 -1.53
C GLY A 63 -2.36 -11.69 -2.28
N GLY A 64 -2.75 -10.50 -1.80
CA GLY A 64 -2.25 -9.23 -2.35
C GLY A 64 -0.76 -9.03 -2.06
N THR A 65 -0.18 -8.01 -2.71
CA THR A 65 1.23 -7.69 -2.58
C THR A 65 1.42 -6.41 -1.76
N PHE A 66 2.32 -6.47 -0.78
CA PHE A 66 2.76 -5.31 -0.02
C PHE A 66 4.25 -5.06 -0.29
N LEU A 67 4.60 -3.86 -0.72
CA LEU A 67 5.99 -3.43 -0.94
C LEU A 67 6.32 -2.32 0.06
N LEU A 68 7.39 -2.50 0.83
CA LEU A 68 7.89 -1.49 1.76
C LEU A 68 9.30 -1.06 1.34
N ASN A 69 9.49 0.25 1.14
CA ASN A 69 10.80 0.85 1.03
C ASN A 69 11.35 1.12 2.45
N CYS A 70 12.39 0.42 2.84
CA CYS A 70 13.01 0.55 4.16
C CYS A 70 14.48 0.15 4.16
N THR A 71 15.24 0.73 5.08
CA THR A 71 16.66 0.38 5.26
C THR A 71 16.90 -0.88 6.10
N TRP A 72 15.83 -1.57 6.52
CA TRP A 72 15.90 -2.72 7.42
C TRP A 72 16.26 -4.00 6.68
N SER A 73 17.07 -4.83 7.32
CA SER A 73 17.27 -6.20 6.85
C SER A 73 16.05 -7.08 7.16
N PRO A 74 15.88 -8.23 6.48
CA PRO A 74 14.80 -9.17 6.79
C PRO A 74 14.76 -9.60 8.26
N GLU A 75 15.92 -9.69 8.91
CA GLU A 75 16.05 -10.09 10.32
C GLU A 75 15.58 -8.98 11.27
N GLU A 76 15.76 -7.71 10.91
CA GLU A 76 15.38 -6.54 11.71
C GLU A 76 13.87 -6.23 11.62
N LEU A 77 13.16 -6.79 10.63
CA LEU A 77 11.74 -6.52 10.41
C LEU A 77 10.87 -6.90 11.61
N ASP A 78 11.21 -7.97 12.34
CA ASP A 78 10.41 -8.39 13.49
C ASP A 78 10.48 -7.43 14.67
N GLU A 79 11.57 -6.66 14.78
CA GLU A 79 11.75 -5.65 15.82
C GLU A 79 11.04 -4.34 15.45
N HIS A 80 11.07 -3.98 14.17
CA HIS A 80 10.55 -2.71 13.68
C HIS A 80 9.08 -2.75 13.27
N LEU A 81 8.59 -3.85 12.69
CA LEU A 81 7.20 -3.91 12.21
C LEU A 81 6.21 -4.04 13.38
N PRO A 82 5.18 -3.16 13.45
CA PRO A 82 4.12 -3.30 14.42
C PRO A 82 3.45 -4.67 14.39
N ALA A 83 3.14 -5.21 15.56
CA ALA A 83 2.52 -6.53 15.69
C ALA A 83 1.21 -6.64 14.89
N LYS A 84 0.41 -5.56 14.84
CA LYS A 84 -0.83 -5.52 14.02
C LYS A 84 -0.52 -5.72 12.53
N LEU A 85 0.50 -5.04 12.01
CA LEU A 85 0.87 -5.11 10.60
C LEU A 85 1.40 -6.50 10.24
N ARG A 86 2.30 -7.07 11.07
CA ARG A 86 2.80 -8.45 10.89
C ARG A 86 1.67 -9.48 10.89
N ARG A 87 0.74 -9.35 11.85
CA ARG A 87 -0.44 -10.22 11.93
C ARG A 87 -1.30 -10.15 10.67
N GLN A 88 -1.58 -8.95 10.17
CA GLN A 88 -2.37 -8.77 8.95
C GLN A 88 -1.67 -9.33 7.71
N ILE A 89 -0.34 -9.19 7.61
CA ILE A 89 0.47 -9.79 6.53
C ILE A 89 0.31 -11.31 6.53
N ALA A 90 0.44 -11.94 7.70
CA ALA A 90 0.31 -13.38 7.86
C ALA A 90 -1.11 -13.89 7.61
N GLU A 91 -2.13 -13.29 8.26
CA GLU A 91 -3.54 -13.72 8.14
C GLU A 91 -4.08 -13.59 6.72
N LYS A 92 -3.61 -12.59 5.97
CA LYS A 92 -4.02 -12.37 4.58
C LYS A 92 -3.10 -13.03 3.55
N GLU A 93 -2.10 -13.79 4.00
CA GLU A 93 -1.13 -14.47 3.12
C GLU A 93 -0.54 -13.52 2.07
N LEU A 94 -0.11 -12.33 2.52
CA LEU A 94 0.39 -11.31 1.60
C LEU A 94 1.77 -11.65 1.07
N ASN A 95 2.00 -11.32 -0.19
CA ASN A 95 3.33 -11.32 -0.78
C ASN A 95 4.04 -10.03 -0.31
N PHE A 96 4.85 -10.14 0.74
CA PHE A 96 5.56 -9.01 1.33
C PHE A 96 6.99 -8.89 0.76
N TYR A 97 7.33 -7.71 0.24
CA TYR A 97 8.63 -7.38 -0.30
C TYR A 97 9.19 -6.14 0.37
N ILE A 98 10.50 -6.11 0.56
CA ILE A 98 11.26 -4.94 1.03
C ILE A 98 12.30 -4.55 -0.02
N ILE A 99 12.61 -3.25 -0.09
CA ILE A 99 13.67 -2.67 -0.92
C ILE A 99 14.40 -1.55 -0.17
#